data_AF-A0A3C0FYP6-F1
#
_entry.id   AF-A0A3C0FYP6-F1
#
_cell.length_a   1.000
_cell.length_b   1.000
_cell.length_c   1.000
_cell.angle_alpha   90.00
_cell.angle_beta   90.00
_cell.angle_gamma   90.00
#
_symmetry.space_group_name_H-M   'P 1'
#
loop_
_entity.id
_entity.type
_entity.pdbx_description
1 polymer ?
#
loop_
_entity_poly.entity_id
_entity_poly.type
_entity_poly.pdbx_seq_one_letter_code
_entity_poly.pdbx_strand_id
1 'polypeptide(L)'
;MTKLITAFFIPKYLAKGLFVFFLLMLVNGISYAQKTTNWTQKPSSSTWESISSDGLVRVECRITGGVSITGNETMGCISNNTYGNPDPAVFGETSLGVSINPLFTGTIAFHFFDAITGDEVFITNPFLNVDKVGTYGLLPLGFITGTNTGVFESTNGTWTNIGNNGDIFQFTNTEFTIDADALLSFNGGECGDNSFYGTGGGTMRMDEAVKSINMDVSVSGLLSLFQEDVEFVISNLIIAEPEIEVTKTVINNFSSPVEAGDSVDYTIKIENTGNVKVTNVDVTDTFKDASGNSIALSTPPNFLSSTMGSLEGTLLPNEVATYTAGHVLTTNEINEGGVINQVSVFADSPYGPDDTDDISDDGDDTDGNLLNDTTDSFFPVPLNDAATVEKNNSVDILVTNNDDFGGNGPNSGAIFIVSTPTNGSVSLNENGSATDPQDDYFSYTPSTDFIGADSFIYGITDARGYTQYATVNITMYTCPNTGIDGILNICLGDSFENADLFASLTGAPDTGGTWTNNFDDTFTYTLTAVAPCTVNATSIVTVIEHDPPNAGGDGTLNICQGETFTNADLFAQLTG
;
A
#
# COMPACT_ATOMS: atom_id res chain seq x y z
N MET A 1 -38.02 -10.56 13.38
CA MET A 1 -37.56 -11.82 12.77
C MET A 1 -36.74 -11.42 11.54
N THR A 2 -35.49 -11.77 11.28
CA THR A 2 -34.42 -12.49 11.99
C THR A 2 -33.17 -12.26 11.12
N LYS A 3 -32.03 -11.89 11.74
CA LYS A 3 -30.63 -12.10 11.31
C LYS A 3 -30.18 -11.67 9.89
N LEU A 4 -29.18 -10.78 9.86
CA LEU A 4 -27.80 -11.14 9.51
C LEU A 4 -26.86 -10.05 10.06
N ILE A 5 -26.23 -10.32 11.20
CA ILE A 5 -25.04 -9.60 11.68
C ILE A 5 -23.90 -10.55 11.35
N THR A 6 -23.12 -10.20 10.34
CA THR A 6 -21.86 -10.87 10.02
C THR A 6 -20.86 -10.39 11.06
N ALA A 7 -20.46 -11.28 11.96
CA ALA A 7 -19.40 -11.02 12.93
C ALA A 7 -18.07 -10.99 12.17
N PHE A 8 -17.47 -9.80 12.07
CA PHE A 8 -16.03 -9.69 11.83
C PHE A 8 -15.32 -10.25 13.06
N PHE A 9 -14.50 -11.28 12.85
CA PHE A 9 -13.47 -11.67 13.79
C PHE A 9 -12.47 -10.52 13.88
N ILE A 10 -12.54 -9.73 14.94
CA ILE A 10 -11.45 -8.85 15.35
C ILE A 10 -10.51 -9.74 16.18
N PRO A 11 -9.23 -9.88 15.80
CA PRO A 11 -8.25 -10.53 16.67
C PRO A 11 -8.22 -9.81 18.02
N LYS A 12 -8.29 -10.57 19.11
CA LYS A 12 -8.43 -10.07 20.49
C LYS A 12 -7.26 -9.22 21.00
N TYR A 13 -6.26 -8.92 20.18
CA TYR A 13 -5.09 -8.13 20.55
C TYR A 13 -5.18 -6.63 20.17
N LEU A 14 -6.20 -6.22 19.40
CA LEU A 14 -6.40 -4.81 19.02
C LEU A 14 -7.03 -3.90 20.09
N ALA A 15 -6.86 -4.24 21.37
CA ALA A 15 -7.19 -3.35 22.49
C ALA A 15 -5.94 -2.73 23.15
N LYS A 16 -4.75 -2.88 22.54
CA LYS A 16 -3.52 -2.14 22.89
C LYS A 16 -3.40 -0.80 22.14
N GLY A 17 -4.54 -0.17 21.85
CA GLY A 17 -4.61 1.26 21.55
C GLY A 17 -4.31 2.10 22.80
N LEU A 18 -3.07 2.05 23.27
CA LEU A 18 -2.49 3.01 24.21
C LEU A 18 -1.01 3.26 23.84
N PHE A 19 -0.80 3.57 22.56
CA PHE A 19 0.46 3.90 21.89
C PHE A 19 1.07 5.26 22.34
N VAL A 20 0.90 5.63 23.62
CA VAL A 20 1.40 6.90 24.19
C VAL A 20 2.17 6.69 25.51
N PHE A 21 2.24 5.47 26.04
CA PHE A 21 2.99 5.20 27.29
C PHE A 21 4.35 4.54 27.12
N PHE A 22 4.72 4.07 25.92
CA PHE A 22 5.98 3.34 25.70
C PHE A 22 7.17 4.24 25.35
N LEU A 23 6.93 5.43 24.76
CA LEU A 23 8.03 6.32 24.35
C LEU A 23 8.70 7.07 25.52
N LEU A 24 8.18 6.98 26.75
CA LEU A 24 8.80 7.61 27.93
C LEU A 24 9.78 6.70 28.70
N MET A 25 9.91 5.41 28.37
CA MET A 25 10.86 4.52 29.04
C MET A 25 12.20 4.33 28.29
N LEU A 26 12.28 4.74 27.02
CA LEU A 26 13.53 4.68 26.23
C LEU A 26 14.50 5.84 26.52
N VAL A 27 14.10 6.80 27.34
CA VAL A 27 14.94 7.93 27.75
C VAL A 27 15.23 7.85 29.25
N ASN A 28 15.85 6.74 29.70
CA ASN A 28 16.74 6.65 30.87
C ASN A 28 17.13 5.18 31.04
N GLY A 29 18.40 4.84 30.84
CA GLY A 29 18.91 3.47 30.96
C GLY A 29 18.81 2.90 32.38
N ILE A 30 17.64 2.37 32.75
CA ILE A 30 17.42 1.43 33.85
C ILE A 30 16.20 0.57 33.48
N SER A 31 16.38 -0.56 32.80
CA SER A 31 15.36 -1.62 32.84
C SER A 31 15.42 -2.22 34.25
N TYR A 32 14.43 -1.93 35.09
CA TYR A 32 14.30 -2.64 36.37
C TYR A 32 14.12 -4.13 36.07
N ALA A 33 14.97 -4.98 36.66
CA ALA A 33 14.92 -6.43 36.45
C ALA A 33 13.52 -6.99 36.76
N GLN A 34 12.83 -7.49 35.72
CA GLN A 34 11.53 -8.13 35.83
C GLN A 34 11.73 -9.51 36.46
N LYS A 35 11.43 -9.63 37.75
CA LYS A 35 11.75 -10.82 38.56
C LYS A 35 10.61 -11.17 39.51
N THR A 36 10.53 -12.42 39.93
CA THR A 36 9.60 -12.86 40.96
C THR A 36 9.81 -12.08 42.26
N THR A 37 8.72 -11.72 42.92
CA THR A 37 8.73 -11.06 44.23
C THR A 37 8.28 -12.06 45.31
N ASN A 38 7.47 -11.63 46.29
CA ASN A 38 6.97 -12.49 47.34
C ASN A 38 6.09 -13.62 46.79
N TRP A 39 6.34 -14.83 47.27
CA TRP A 39 5.56 -16.00 46.98
C TRP A 39 4.44 -16.20 47.99
N THR A 40 3.26 -16.55 47.51
CA THR A 40 2.09 -16.85 48.33
C THR A 40 1.52 -18.22 47.96
N GLN A 41 1.20 -19.02 48.97
CA GLN A 41 0.56 -20.31 48.74
C GLN A 41 -0.89 -20.14 48.30
N LYS A 42 -1.28 -20.82 47.22
CA LYS A 42 -2.70 -20.89 46.84
C LYS A 42 -3.46 -21.78 47.82
N PRO A 43 -4.61 -21.34 48.37
CA PRO A 43 -5.37 -22.12 49.34
C PRO A 43 -5.69 -23.52 48.81
N SER A 44 -5.40 -24.56 49.60
CA SER A 44 -5.72 -25.96 49.30
C SER A 44 -4.95 -26.59 48.12
N SER A 45 -3.77 -26.08 47.77
CA SER A 45 -2.94 -26.62 46.68
C SER A 45 -1.46 -26.77 47.04
N SER A 46 -0.74 -27.61 46.29
CA SER A 46 0.73 -27.65 46.27
C SER A 46 1.33 -26.56 45.36
N THR A 47 0.55 -25.51 45.07
CA THR A 47 0.92 -24.42 44.17
C THR A 47 1.21 -23.16 44.96
N TRP A 48 2.31 -22.50 44.63
CA TRP A 48 2.66 -21.17 45.10
C TRP A 48 2.70 -20.22 43.92
N GLU A 49 2.36 -18.95 44.14
CA GLU A 49 2.40 -17.92 43.11
C GLU A 49 3.20 -16.71 43.53
N SER A 50 3.83 -16.06 42.57
CA SER A 50 4.50 -14.78 42.71
C SER A 50 4.10 -13.88 41.55
N ILE A 51 4.17 -12.56 41.75
CA ILE A 51 3.97 -11.56 40.71
C ILE A 51 5.32 -10.90 40.43
N SER A 52 5.62 -10.66 39.16
CA SER A 52 6.84 -9.98 38.74
C SER A 52 6.91 -8.56 39.33
N SER A 53 8.13 -8.04 39.47
CA SER A 53 8.40 -6.71 40.03
C SER A 53 7.70 -5.55 39.29
N ASP A 54 7.37 -5.72 38.01
CA ASP A 54 6.60 -4.76 37.20
C ASP A 54 5.08 -5.00 37.22
N GLY A 55 4.62 -6.09 37.83
CA GLY A 55 3.21 -6.44 37.96
C GLY A 55 2.60 -7.11 36.72
N LEU A 56 3.39 -7.43 35.68
CA LEU A 56 2.88 -7.91 34.39
C LEU A 56 2.78 -9.43 34.29
N VAL A 57 3.67 -10.17 34.95
CA VAL A 57 3.74 -11.63 34.87
C VAL A 57 3.42 -12.25 36.23
N ARG A 58 2.45 -13.17 36.24
CA ARG A 58 2.19 -14.06 37.36
C ARG A 58 2.90 -15.38 37.12
N VAL A 59 3.73 -15.80 38.06
CA VAL A 59 4.44 -17.08 38.03
C VAL A 59 3.78 -18.04 39.01
N GLU A 60 3.44 -19.26 38.57
CA GLU A 60 2.96 -20.34 39.42
C GLU A 60 4.02 -21.44 39.54
N CYS A 61 4.54 -21.66 40.75
CA CYS A 61 5.35 -22.82 41.08
C CYS A 61 4.46 -23.99 41.49
N ARG A 62 4.57 -25.11 40.79
CA ARG A 62 3.84 -26.36 41.05
C ARG A 62 4.84 -27.46 41.39
N ILE A 63 4.61 -28.13 42.51
CA ILE A 63 5.48 -29.21 43.00
C ILE A 63 4.73 -30.53 43.17
N THR A 64 5.44 -31.65 42.97
CA THR A 64 4.93 -33.01 43.22
C THR A 64 6.00 -33.93 43.81
N GLY A 65 5.59 -35.07 44.36
CA GLY A 65 6.50 -36.13 44.82
C GLY A 65 7.27 -35.76 46.09
N GLY A 66 8.59 -35.99 46.06
CA GLY A 66 9.53 -35.72 47.16
C GLY A 66 9.84 -34.25 47.41
N VAL A 67 9.25 -33.31 46.67
CA VAL A 67 9.54 -31.88 46.78
C VAL A 67 8.54 -31.20 47.73
N SER A 68 9.02 -30.28 48.56
CA SER A 68 8.19 -29.43 49.43
C SER A 68 8.68 -27.98 49.41
N ILE A 69 7.77 -27.02 49.42
CA ILE A 69 8.11 -25.58 49.51
C ILE A 69 8.22 -25.18 50.98
N THR A 70 9.33 -24.55 51.36
CA THR A 70 9.61 -24.09 52.74
C THR A 70 9.10 -22.67 53.00
N GLY A 71 8.94 -21.86 51.94
CA GLY A 71 8.29 -20.56 52.00
C GLY A 71 9.08 -19.49 51.26
N ASN A 72 8.94 -18.25 51.75
CA ASN A 72 9.76 -17.14 51.27
C ASN A 72 11.07 -17.12 52.04
N GLU A 73 12.17 -17.06 51.32
CA GLU A 73 13.51 -16.87 51.86
C GLU A 73 14.17 -15.64 51.22
N THR A 74 15.49 -15.54 51.26
CA THR A 74 16.22 -14.39 50.71
C THR A 74 17.51 -14.85 50.04
N MET A 75 17.67 -14.52 48.75
CA MET A 75 18.90 -14.81 47.99
C MET A 75 20.13 -14.25 48.72
N GLY A 76 21.01 -15.12 49.21
CA GLY A 76 21.98 -14.86 50.26
C GLY A 76 23.46 -14.89 49.86
N CYS A 77 23.83 -15.24 48.62
CA CYS A 77 25.24 -15.29 48.23
C CYS A 77 25.89 -13.90 48.05
N ILE A 78 26.57 -13.41 49.10
CA ILE A 78 27.53 -12.29 49.30
C ILE A 78 27.56 -11.07 48.33
N SER A 79 27.38 -11.22 47.01
CA SER A 79 27.22 -10.11 46.05
C SER A 79 26.57 -10.55 44.73
N ASN A 80 26.00 -9.61 43.97
CA ASN A 80 25.47 -9.83 42.62
C ASN A 80 26.46 -10.49 41.65
N ASN A 81 27.77 -10.39 41.90
CA ASN A 81 28.78 -11.02 41.05
C ASN A 81 28.62 -12.56 40.98
N THR A 82 27.96 -13.18 41.96
CA THR A 82 27.66 -14.62 42.00
C THR A 82 26.66 -15.04 40.91
N TYR A 83 25.67 -14.19 40.62
CA TYR A 83 24.55 -14.48 39.71
C TYR A 83 24.82 -13.95 38.27
N GLY A 84 26.04 -13.43 38.04
CA GLY A 84 26.51 -13.00 36.72
C GLY A 84 25.88 -11.70 36.20
N ASN A 85 26.50 -11.13 35.16
CA ASN A 85 25.92 -10.13 34.27
C ASN A 85 25.24 -10.91 33.13
N PRO A 86 23.94 -10.69 32.82
CA PRO A 86 23.26 -9.39 32.87
C PRO A 86 22.25 -9.13 33.98
N ASP A 87 22.12 -9.99 34.99
CA ASP A 87 21.11 -9.76 36.03
C ASP A 87 21.63 -8.79 37.12
N PRO A 88 21.13 -7.53 37.20
CA PRO A 88 21.83 -6.54 38.00
C PRO A 88 21.44 -6.54 39.50
N ALA A 89 20.49 -7.34 39.98
CA ALA A 89 20.01 -7.24 41.38
C ALA A 89 19.13 -8.38 41.91
N VAL A 90 19.54 -9.66 41.86
CA VAL A 90 18.79 -10.74 42.56
C VAL A 90 19.28 -10.99 43.98
N PHE A 91 20.46 -10.50 44.36
CA PHE A 91 20.96 -10.62 45.73
C PHE A 91 20.10 -9.82 46.72
N GLY A 92 19.71 -10.44 47.83
CA GLY A 92 18.88 -9.83 48.87
C GLY A 92 17.38 -9.76 48.52
N GLU A 93 16.98 -10.33 47.40
CA GLU A 93 15.57 -10.40 46.98
C GLU A 93 14.86 -11.60 47.59
N THR A 94 13.54 -11.51 47.69
CA THR A 94 12.71 -12.63 48.13
C THR A 94 12.83 -13.79 47.16
N SER A 95 13.18 -14.97 47.67
CA SER A 95 13.30 -16.22 46.92
C SER A 95 12.23 -17.23 47.35
N LEU A 96 11.99 -18.24 46.50
CA LEU A 96 11.19 -19.41 46.87
C LEU A 96 12.10 -20.50 47.42
N GLY A 97 11.98 -20.81 48.69
CA GLY A 97 12.68 -21.92 49.33
C GLY A 97 12.01 -23.26 49.03
N VAL A 98 12.81 -24.25 48.63
CA VAL A 98 12.36 -25.60 48.28
C VAL A 98 13.26 -26.65 48.92
N SER A 99 12.65 -27.62 49.61
CA SER A 99 13.31 -28.76 50.21
C SER A 99 13.01 -30.04 49.45
N ILE A 100 13.99 -30.96 49.38
CA ILE A 100 13.89 -32.22 48.65
C ILE A 100 14.03 -33.40 49.60
N ASN A 101 13.08 -34.33 49.54
CA ASN A 101 13.14 -35.57 50.30
C ASN A 101 14.16 -36.56 49.67
N PRO A 102 15.15 -37.04 50.43
CA PRO A 102 16.21 -37.89 49.89
C PRO A 102 15.76 -39.30 49.51
N LEU A 103 14.52 -39.69 49.84
CA LEU A 103 13.98 -41.03 49.55
C LEU A 103 13.01 -41.05 48.36
N PHE A 104 12.65 -39.89 47.81
CA PHE A 104 11.65 -39.78 46.74
C PHE A 104 12.11 -38.80 45.67
N THR A 105 11.77 -39.08 44.42
CA THR A 105 11.86 -38.11 43.34
C THR A 105 10.63 -37.20 43.33
N GLY A 106 10.74 -36.05 42.68
CA GLY A 106 9.63 -35.14 42.49
C GLY A 106 9.85 -34.21 41.32
N THR A 107 8.98 -33.21 41.18
CA THR A 107 9.04 -32.24 40.08
C THR A 107 8.87 -30.83 40.60
N ILE A 108 9.51 -29.87 39.93
CA ILE A 108 9.25 -28.43 40.09
C ILE A 108 8.90 -27.89 38.70
N ALA A 109 7.78 -27.17 38.60
CA ALA A 109 7.38 -26.50 37.37
C ALA A 109 6.96 -25.06 37.65
N PHE A 110 7.59 -24.11 36.99
CA PHE A 110 7.21 -22.70 37.02
C PHE A 110 6.44 -22.34 35.76
N HIS A 111 5.15 -22.04 35.86
CA HIS A 111 4.30 -21.65 34.74
C HIS A 111 4.09 -20.14 34.71
N PHE A 112 4.05 -19.56 33.52
CA PHE A 112 3.92 -18.12 33.33
C PHE A 112 2.54 -17.73 32.80
N PHE A 113 1.98 -16.69 33.40
CA PHE A 113 0.68 -16.14 33.02
C PHE A 113 0.75 -14.61 32.97
N ASP A 114 -0.03 -14.00 32.09
CA ASP A 114 -0.31 -12.57 32.16
C ASP A 114 -1.07 -12.29 33.47
N ALA A 115 -0.58 -11.33 34.26
CA ALA A 115 -1.10 -11.07 35.59
C ALA A 115 -2.50 -10.41 35.58
N ILE A 116 -2.90 -9.79 34.47
CA ILE A 116 -4.15 -9.05 34.33
C ILE A 116 -5.25 -9.98 33.81
N THR A 117 -4.97 -10.69 32.72
CA THR A 117 -5.93 -11.55 32.02
C THR A 117 -5.98 -12.96 32.60
N GLY A 118 -4.86 -13.44 33.13
CA GLY A 118 -4.70 -14.81 33.64
C GLY A 118 -4.38 -15.85 32.56
N ASP A 119 -4.20 -15.44 31.31
CA ASP A 119 -3.88 -16.30 30.17
C ASP A 119 -2.40 -16.77 30.24
N GLU A 120 -2.11 -17.97 29.71
CA GLU A 120 -0.73 -18.49 29.65
C GLU A 120 0.10 -17.65 28.65
N VAL A 121 1.32 -17.28 29.03
CA VAL A 121 2.22 -16.45 28.20
C VAL A 121 3.57 -17.14 28.01
N PHE A 122 4.23 -16.83 26.90
CA PHE A 122 5.63 -17.17 26.71
C PHE A 122 6.50 -16.07 27.28
N ILE A 123 7.57 -16.46 27.98
CA ILE A 123 8.60 -15.55 28.47
C ILE A 123 9.83 -15.72 27.60
N THR A 124 10.38 -14.60 27.13
CA THR A 124 11.59 -14.58 26.33
C THR A 124 12.83 -14.66 27.23
N ASN A 125 13.71 -15.62 26.94
CA ASN A 125 15.02 -15.70 27.58
C ASN A 125 15.02 -15.73 29.13
N PRO A 126 14.11 -16.42 29.84
CA PRO A 126 14.03 -16.32 31.31
C PRO A 126 15.29 -16.86 31.98
N PHE A 127 15.68 -16.23 33.09
CA PHE A 127 16.75 -16.70 33.96
C PHE A 127 16.20 -17.42 35.17
N LEU A 128 16.82 -18.56 35.51
CA LEU A 128 16.63 -19.24 36.78
C LEU A 128 17.87 -19.00 37.65
N ASN A 129 17.71 -18.18 38.68
CA ASN A 129 18.76 -17.90 39.66
C ASN A 129 18.56 -18.83 40.85
N VAL A 130 19.64 -19.52 41.23
CA VAL A 130 19.63 -20.57 42.24
C VAL A 130 20.61 -20.24 43.34
N ASP A 131 20.18 -20.46 44.58
CA ASP A 131 21.00 -20.36 45.78
C ASP A 131 20.77 -21.59 46.69
N LYS A 132 21.80 -22.00 47.44
CA LYS A 132 21.74 -23.07 48.44
C LYS A 132 21.86 -22.48 49.84
N VAL A 133 20.91 -22.81 50.72
CA VAL A 133 20.86 -22.34 52.12
C VAL A 133 20.62 -23.51 53.09
N GLY A 134 21.45 -23.76 54.11
CA GLY A 134 21.19 -24.84 55.08
C GLY A 134 22.27 -25.28 56.10
N THR A 135 22.24 -24.75 57.32
CA THR A 135 23.25 -24.98 58.39
C THR A 135 23.93 -26.36 58.50
N TYR A 136 25.27 -26.30 58.45
CA TYR A 136 26.24 -27.25 58.99
C TYR A 136 25.79 -27.97 60.29
N GLY A 137 25.33 -29.20 60.16
CA GLY A 137 25.16 -30.13 61.27
C GLY A 137 26.44 -30.95 61.49
N LEU A 138 27.48 -30.37 62.11
CA LEU A 138 28.62 -31.16 62.59
C LEU A 138 28.15 -32.16 63.66
N LEU A 139 27.84 -33.39 63.25
CA LEU A 139 28.08 -34.52 64.14
C LEU A 139 29.60 -34.76 64.14
N PRO A 140 30.28 -34.72 65.29
CA PRO A 140 31.74 -34.80 65.39
C PRO A 140 32.23 -36.25 65.24
N LEU A 141 31.72 -36.99 64.25
CA LEU A 141 32.00 -38.40 64.04
C LEU A 141 32.62 -38.58 62.65
N GLY A 142 33.94 -38.78 62.60
CA GLY A 142 34.73 -39.03 61.40
C GLY A 142 34.46 -40.38 60.71
N PHE A 143 33.21 -40.84 60.66
CA PHE A 143 32.80 -42.11 60.06
C PHE A 143 31.65 -41.97 59.05
N ILE A 144 31.19 -40.75 58.75
CA ILE A 144 30.22 -40.48 57.69
C ILE A 144 30.91 -39.65 56.60
N THR A 145 31.28 -40.31 55.51
CA THR A 145 31.98 -39.73 54.35
C THR A 145 31.10 -39.76 53.10
N GLY A 146 29.79 -39.64 53.25
CA GLY A 146 28.88 -39.50 52.12
C GLY A 146 27.99 -38.31 52.36
N THR A 147 28.04 -37.31 51.49
CA THR A 147 26.95 -36.33 51.42
C THR A 147 26.01 -36.72 50.27
N ASN A 148 24.99 -35.90 50.03
CA ASN A 148 24.07 -36.12 48.93
C ASN A 148 24.09 -34.93 47.98
N THR A 149 23.91 -35.20 46.70
CA THR A 149 23.83 -34.20 45.64
C THR A 149 22.38 -34.05 45.24
N GLY A 150 21.84 -32.84 45.35
CA GLY A 150 20.53 -32.50 44.76
C GLY A 150 20.69 -32.38 43.25
N VAL A 151 19.86 -33.07 42.48
CA VAL A 151 19.93 -33.12 41.02
C VAL A 151 18.63 -32.56 40.44
N PHE A 152 18.75 -31.60 39.54
CA PHE A 152 17.64 -30.91 38.88
C PHE A 152 17.80 -30.99 37.36
N GLU A 153 17.01 -31.85 36.73
CA GLU A 153 17.08 -32.11 35.29
C GLU A 153 15.95 -31.38 34.57
N SER A 154 16.26 -30.52 33.60
CA SER A 154 15.26 -29.86 32.75
C SER A 154 14.54 -30.88 31.87
N THR A 155 13.22 -30.74 31.79
CA THR A 155 12.37 -31.63 30.97
C THR A 155 11.80 -30.96 29.73
N ASN A 156 12.00 -29.66 29.55
CA ASN A 156 11.38 -28.88 28.47
C ASN A 156 12.30 -27.84 27.83
N GLY A 157 13.62 -28.00 27.93
CA GLY A 157 14.57 -27.11 27.27
C GLY A 157 16.01 -27.46 27.62
N THR A 158 16.91 -26.59 27.17
CA THR A 158 18.32 -26.63 27.58
C THR A 158 18.69 -25.33 28.29
N TRP A 159 19.65 -25.44 29.20
CA TRP A 159 20.24 -24.35 29.92
C TRP A 159 21.49 -23.81 29.22
N THR A 160 21.59 -22.50 29.19
CA THR A 160 22.83 -21.77 28.92
C THR A 160 23.36 -21.23 30.24
N ASN A 161 24.65 -21.50 30.53
CA ASN A 161 25.31 -20.94 31.71
C ASN A 161 25.45 -19.43 31.58
N ILE A 162 25.03 -18.70 32.60
CA ILE A 162 25.28 -17.26 32.70
C ILE A 162 26.40 -17.00 33.72
N GLY A 163 26.37 -17.71 34.84
CA GLY A 163 27.40 -17.62 35.86
C GLY A 163 27.19 -18.64 36.96
N ASN A 164 28.27 -19.08 37.55
CA ASN A 164 28.25 -19.90 38.76
C ASN A 164 29.37 -19.46 39.71
N ASN A 165 29.18 -19.72 40.99
CA ASN A 165 30.16 -19.42 42.01
C ASN A 165 30.55 -20.72 42.73
N GLY A 166 31.80 -21.15 42.52
CA GLY A 166 32.44 -22.29 43.18
C GLY A 166 31.84 -23.66 42.90
N ASP A 167 32.37 -24.68 43.59
CA ASP A 167 32.22 -26.09 43.17
C ASP A 167 30.91 -26.75 43.62
N ILE A 168 30.08 -26.08 44.44
CA ILE A 168 28.79 -26.62 44.92
C ILE A 168 27.73 -26.53 43.82
N PHE A 169 27.67 -25.40 43.09
CA PHE A 169 26.76 -25.24 41.96
C PHE A 169 27.43 -25.68 40.66
N GLN A 170 27.09 -26.88 40.19
CA GLN A 170 27.56 -27.41 38.91
C GLN A 170 26.37 -27.55 37.98
N PHE A 171 26.58 -27.42 36.68
CA PHE A 171 25.50 -27.54 35.71
C PHE A 171 26.04 -28.04 34.36
N THR A 172 25.11 -28.55 33.57
CA THR A 172 25.23 -28.95 32.17
C THR A 172 24.10 -28.25 31.39
N ASN A 173 24.01 -28.49 30.09
CA ASN A 173 22.91 -27.94 29.30
C ASN A 173 21.54 -28.55 29.60
N THR A 174 21.43 -29.61 30.40
CA THR A 174 20.12 -30.21 30.75
C THR A 174 19.92 -30.39 32.24
N GLU A 175 20.95 -30.17 33.06
CA GLU A 175 20.90 -30.48 34.49
C GLU A 175 21.71 -29.46 35.28
N PHE A 176 21.27 -29.10 36.47
CA PHE A 176 22.16 -28.54 37.48
C PHE A 176 22.10 -29.35 38.77
N THR A 177 23.22 -29.33 39.49
CA THR A 177 23.41 -30.07 40.71
C THR A 177 23.90 -29.16 41.82
N ILE A 178 23.39 -29.43 43.02
CA ILE A 178 23.85 -28.83 44.27
C ILE A 178 24.66 -29.90 44.99
N ASP A 179 25.98 -29.87 44.78
CA ASP A 179 26.92 -30.87 45.27
C ASP A 179 27.34 -30.58 46.72
N ALA A 180 26.74 -31.30 47.67
CA ALA A 180 27.10 -31.15 49.08
C ALA A 180 28.47 -31.77 49.41
N ASP A 181 29.06 -32.62 48.55
CA ASP A 181 30.38 -33.22 48.82
C ASP A 181 31.47 -32.15 48.69
N ALA A 182 31.22 -31.12 47.86
CA ALA A 182 32.09 -29.96 47.71
C ALA A 182 32.29 -29.18 49.03
N LEU A 183 31.32 -29.21 49.97
CA LEU A 183 31.45 -28.58 51.30
C LEU A 183 32.50 -29.27 52.20
N LEU A 184 32.77 -30.56 52.01
CA LEU A 184 33.72 -31.30 52.86
C LEU A 184 35.18 -31.17 52.41
N SER A 185 35.39 -30.76 51.15
CA SER A 185 36.71 -30.77 50.50
C SER A 185 37.47 -29.45 50.64
N PHE A 186 36.77 -28.36 50.93
CA PHE A 186 37.32 -27.02 51.17
C PHE A 186 36.52 -26.36 52.32
N ASN A 187 37.08 -25.41 53.05
CA ASN A 187 36.33 -24.55 54.00
C ASN A 187 35.30 -23.64 53.27
N GLY A 188 34.63 -24.14 52.23
CA GLY A 188 33.59 -23.48 51.46
C GLY A 188 32.29 -23.57 52.24
N GLY A 189 31.85 -22.43 52.76
CA GLY A 189 30.60 -22.32 53.48
C GLY A 189 29.42 -22.28 52.53
N GLU A 190 28.24 -22.40 53.10
CA GLU A 190 27.00 -22.07 52.43
C GLU A 190 26.85 -20.56 52.28
N CYS A 191 25.92 -20.14 51.42
CA CYS A 191 25.55 -18.73 51.40
C CYS A 191 24.78 -18.41 52.70
N GLY A 192 25.37 -17.57 53.57
CA GLY A 192 24.67 -17.00 54.74
C GLY A 192 25.16 -17.38 56.16
N ASP A 193 26.27 -18.12 56.33
CA ASP A 193 26.75 -18.55 57.66
C ASP A 193 27.66 -17.53 58.40
N ASN A 194 27.64 -16.25 58.01
CA ASN A 194 28.59 -15.21 58.45
C ASN A 194 30.08 -15.51 58.16
N SER A 195 30.39 -16.56 57.39
CA SER A 195 31.70 -16.78 56.80
C SER A 195 31.71 -16.30 55.34
N PHE A 196 32.73 -15.55 54.95
CA PHE A 196 32.73 -14.77 53.70
C PHE A 196 33.04 -15.61 52.43
N TYR A 197 32.70 -16.90 52.40
CA TYR A 197 33.13 -17.83 51.33
C TYR A 197 31.99 -18.73 50.80
N GLY A 198 30.76 -18.22 50.66
CA GLY A 198 29.65 -18.96 50.03
C GLY A 198 29.92 -19.29 48.56
N THR A 199 29.91 -20.57 48.18
CA THR A 199 30.27 -21.08 46.84
C THR A 199 29.17 -21.94 46.19
N GLY A 200 27.89 -21.62 46.43
CA GLY A 200 26.77 -22.51 46.07
C GLY A 200 25.60 -21.88 45.33
N GLY A 201 25.86 -20.92 44.45
CA GLY A 201 24.83 -20.27 43.63
C GLY A 201 25.21 -20.15 42.15
N GLY A 202 24.21 -19.95 41.31
CA GLY A 202 24.40 -19.75 39.87
C GLY A 202 23.14 -19.33 39.15
N THR A 203 23.32 -18.95 37.89
CA THR A 203 22.27 -18.45 37.00
C THR A 203 22.34 -19.16 35.66
N MET A 204 21.18 -19.65 35.23
CA MET A 204 21.00 -20.32 33.94
C MET A 204 19.91 -19.62 33.14
N ARG A 205 20.01 -19.64 31.81
CA ARG A 205 19.03 -19.07 30.89
C ARG A 205 18.43 -20.16 30.01
N MET A 206 17.14 -20.07 29.70
CA MET A 206 16.55 -20.76 28.54
C MET A 206 16.58 -19.82 27.34
N ASP A 207 17.24 -20.18 26.24
CA ASP A 207 17.45 -19.27 25.09
C ASP A 207 16.24 -19.14 24.15
N GLU A 208 15.28 -20.06 24.26
CA GLU A 208 14.02 -20.01 23.52
C GLU A 208 12.90 -19.46 24.41
N ALA A 209 11.87 -18.89 23.79
CA ALA A 209 10.70 -18.45 24.52
C ALA A 209 9.97 -19.66 25.12
N VAL A 210 9.62 -19.60 26.41
CA VAL A 210 8.99 -20.72 27.12
C VAL A 210 7.80 -20.28 27.94
N LYS A 211 6.77 -21.14 28.00
CA LYS A 211 5.59 -20.95 28.86
C LYS A 211 5.76 -21.51 30.26
N SER A 212 6.77 -22.36 30.45
CA SER A 212 7.13 -22.89 31.76
C SER A 212 8.59 -23.31 31.81
N ILE A 213 9.12 -23.41 33.02
CA ILE A 213 10.40 -24.06 33.33
C ILE A 213 10.07 -25.32 34.13
N ASN A 214 10.38 -26.50 33.58
CA ASN A 214 10.04 -27.78 34.19
C ASN A 214 11.29 -28.56 34.53
N MET A 215 11.35 -29.09 35.75
CA MET A 215 12.49 -29.85 36.25
C MET A 215 12.05 -31.11 37.00
N ASP A 216 12.71 -32.23 36.68
CA ASP A 216 12.69 -33.43 37.51
C ASP A 216 13.75 -33.29 38.61
N VAL A 217 13.40 -33.69 39.83
CA VAL A 217 14.21 -33.47 41.01
C VAL A 217 14.48 -34.79 41.72
N SER A 218 15.74 -35.04 42.02
CA SER A 218 16.17 -36.21 42.77
C SER A 218 17.36 -35.90 43.69
N VAL A 219 17.70 -36.86 44.53
CA VAL A 219 18.88 -36.79 45.39
C VAL A 219 19.73 -38.03 45.11
N SER A 220 21.01 -37.84 44.80
CA SER A 220 21.98 -38.92 44.66
C SER A 220 22.90 -38.96 45.89
N GLY A 221 23.25 -40.15 46.41
CA GLY A 221 24.09 -40.26 47.61
C GLY A 221 23.78 -41.49 48.48
N LEU A 222 24.55 -41.68 49.57
CA LEU A 222 24.52 -42.88 50.41
C LEU A 222 23.84 -42.68 51.79
N LEU A 223 23.48 -41.44 52.19
CA LEU A 223 22.94 -41.13 53.53
C LEU A 223 21.58 -40.39 53.48
N SER A 224 20.55 -40.94 54.11
CA SER A 224 19.15 -40.49 54.00
C SER A 224 18.74 -39.29 54.86
N LEU A 225 19.64 -38.35 55.18
CA LEU A 225 19.34 -37.19 56.05
C LEU A 225 19.52 -35.83 55.35
N PHE A 226 19.52 -35.80 54.01
CA PHE A 226 19.45 -34.52 53.29
C PHE A 226 18.13 -33.82 53.62
N GLN A 227 18.20 -32.68 54.28
CA GLN A 227 17.09 -31.74 54.39
C GLN A 227 17.69 -30.36 54.18
N GLU A 228 18.00 -30.08 52.91
CA GLU A 228 18.65 -28.86 52.47
C GLU A 228 17.65 -28.05 51.65
N ASP A 229 17.68 -26.73 51.82
CA ASP A 229 16.80 -25.84 51.10
C ASP A 229 17.56 -25.21 49.92
N VAL A 230 16.92 -25.24 48.75
CA VAL A 230 17.36 -24.61 47.52
C VAL A 230 16.39 -23.49 47.19
N GLU A 231 16.94 -22.33 46.90
CA GLU A 231 16.19 -21.10 46.70
C GLU A 231 16.17 -20.71 45.23
N PHE A 232 15.02 -20.20 44.79
CA PHE A 232 14.81 -19.80 43.40
C PHE A 232 14.33 -18.35 43.28
N VAL A 233 14.96 -17.60 42.38
CA VAL A 233 14.42 -16.35 41.83
C VAL A 233 14.42 -16.45 40.32
N ILE A 234 13.25 -16.23 39.72
CA ILE A 234 13.13 -16.19 38.26
C ILE A 234 13.18 -14.73 37.84
N SER A 235 14.03 -14.40 36.87
CA SER A 235 14.18 -13.05 36.34
C SER A 235 14.14 -13.06 34.80
N ASN A 236 14.20 -11.85 34.23
CA ASN A 236 13.93 -11.61 32.81
C ASN A 236 12.54 -12.11 32.38
N LEU A 237 11.52 -11.79 33.18
CA LEU A 237 10.12 -12.15 32.95
C LEU A 237 9.46 -11.28 31.86
N ILE A 238 10.08 -11.18 30.69
CA ILE A 238 9.59 -10.40 29.55
C ILE A 238 8.64 -11.26 28.71
N ILE A 239 7.37 -10.84 28.60
CA ILE A 239 6.37 -11.50 27.74
C ILE A 239 6.82 -11.45 26.27
N ALA A 240 6.71 -12.58 25.56
CA ALA A 240 6.91 -12.63 24.13
C ALA A 240 5.82 -11.84 23.41
N GLU A 241 6.23 -10.85 22.64
CA GLU A 241 5.36 -9.99 21.83
C GLU A 241 5.86 -10.09 20.39
N PRO A 242 5.37 -11.09 19.62
CA PRO A 242 5.68 -11.20 18.20
C PRO A 242 4.92 -10.13 17.42
N GLU A 243 5.62 -9.47 16.50
CA GLU A 243 5.08 -8.43 15.64
C GLU A 243 5.95 -8.35 14.39
N ILE A 244 5.33 -8.17 13.22
CA ILE A 244 6.02 -7.95 11.97
C ILE A 244 5.44 -6.71 11.29
N GLU A 245 6.28 -6.02 10.52
CA GLU A 245 5.92 -4.88 9.69
C GLU A 245 6.38 -5.16 8.25
N VAL A 246 5.51 -4.89 7.29
CA VAL A 246 5.76 -5.16 5.88
C VAL A 246 5.65 -3.85 5.11
N THR A 247 6.71 -3.49 4.40
CA THR A 247 6.72 -2.34 3.50
C THR A 247 7.04 -2.77 2.09
N LYS A 248 6.27 -2.29 1.12
CA LYS A 248 6.46 -2.56 -0.30
C LYS A 248 6.61 -1.27 -1.09
N THR A 249 7.82 -1.01 -1.54
CA THR A 249 8.11 0.18 -2.37
C THR A 249 8.24 -0.21 -3.83
N VAL A 250 7.94 0.73 -4.72
CA VAL A 250 8.09 0.57 -6.16
C VAL A 250 9.16 1.51 -6.71
N ILE A 251 9.97 0.99 -7.64
CA ILE A 251 10.84 1.76 -8.52
C ILE A 251 10.27 1.66 -9.92
N ASN A 252 9.89 2.81 -10.47
CA ASN A 252 9.31 2.94 -11.79
C ASN A 252 10.39 3.30 -12.80
N ASN A 253 10.52 2.50 -13.85
CA ASN A 253 11.46 2.74 -14.94
C ASN A 253 10.72 2.77 -16.27
N PHE A 254 9.97 3.85 -16.49
CA PHE A 254 9.10 4.02 -17.64
C PHE A 254 9.72 4.91 -18.70
N SER A 255 9.39 4.64 -19.97
CA SER A 255 9.62 5.58 -21.06
C SER A 255 8.63 6.75 -21.00
N SER A 256 8.82 7.74 -21.87
CA SER A 256 7.85 8.80 -22.14
C SER A 256 7.55 8.82 -23.64
N PRO A 257 6.35 8.39 -24.07
CA PRO A 257 5.23 7.90 -23.27
C PRO A 257 5.51 6.55 -22.61
N VAL A 258 4.65 6.13 -21.68
CA VAL A 258 4.76 4.79 -21.07
C VAL A 258 4.43 3.74 -22.13
N GLU A 259 5.31 2.75 -22.30
CA GLU A 259 5.18 1.76 -23.36
C GLU A 259 5.19 0.32 -22.83
N ALA A 260 4.55 -0.59 -23.57
CA ALA A 260 4.61 -2.01 -23.25
C ALA A 260 6.08 -2.49 -23.34
N GLY A 261 6.56 -3.16 -22.29
CA GLY A 261 7.97 -3.51 -22.12
C GLY A 261 8.69 -2.71 -21.04
N ASP A 262 8.12 -1.60 -20.57
CA ASP A 262 8.56 -0.89 -19.37
C ASP A 262 8.41 -1.77 -18.12
N SER A 263 9.18 -1.49 -17.06
CA SER A 263 9.18 -2.29 -15.84
C SER A 263 8.72 -1.53 -14.60
N VAL A 264 7.96 -2.23 -13.77
CA VAL A 264 7.75 -1.91 -12.35
C VAL A 264 8.52 -2.91 -11.50
N ASP A 265 9.47 -2.41 -10.72
CA ASP A 265 10.32 -3.22 -9.86
C ASP A 265 9.99 -2.93 -8.39
N TYR A 266 9.68 -3.98 -7.62
CA TYR A 266 9.24 -3.87 -6.23
C TYR A 266 10.33 -4.34 -5.26
N THR A 267 10.49 -3.58 -4.17
CA THR A 267 11.26 -4.00 -3.00
C THR A 267 10.31 -4.19 -1.83
N ILE A 268 10.25 -5.41 -1.32
CA ILE A 268 9.45 -5.78 -0.14
C ILE A 268 10.40 -5.94 1.03
N LYS A 269 10.14 -5.25 2.14
CA LYS A 269 10.86 -5.39 3.40
C LYS A 269 9.91 -5.97 4.44
N ILE A 270 10.37 -6.99 5.14
CA ILE A 270 9.64 -7.60 6.26
C ILE A 270 10.54 -7.44 7.48
N GLU A 271 10.13 -6.60 8.42
CA GLU A 271 10.82 -6.34 9.68
C GLU A 271 10.13 -7.11 10.81
N ASN A 272 10.90 -7.79 11.65
CA ASN A 272 10.38 -8.26 12.94
C ASN A 272 10.53 -7.14 13.96
N THR A 273 9.45 -6.40 14.17
CA THR A 273 9.36 -5.31 15.17
C THR A 273 9.10 -5.84 16.58
N GLY A 274 8.72 -7.12 16.68
CA GLY A 274 8.52 -7.83 17.94
C GLY A 274 9.82 -8.17 18.68
N ASN A 275 9.65 -8.76 19.87
CA ASN A 275 10.78 -9.09 20.76
C ASN A 275 11.20 -10.57 20.72
N VAL A 276 10.59 -11.36 19.85
CA VAL A 276 10.84 -12.79 19.72
C VAL A 276 11.06 -13.19 18.26
N LYS A 277 11.91 -14.19 18.05
CA LYS A 277 12.15 -14.79 16.74
C LYS A 277 10.83 -15.34 16.17
N VAL A 278 10.56 -15.00 14.92
CA VAL A 278 9.47 -15.59 14.13
C VAL A 278 10.06 -16.48 13.04
N THR A 279 9.33 -17.54 12.69
CA THR A 279 9.74 -18.52 11.68
C THR A 279 8.65 -18.76 10.66
N ASN A 280 8.95 -19.53 9.61
CA ASN A 280 8.00 -19.90 8.57
C ASN A 280 7.33 -18.68 7.90
N VAL A 281 8.10 -17.60 7.72
CA VAL A 281 7.63 -16.36 7.07
C VAL A 281 7.18 -16.68 5.64
N ASP A 282 5.87 -16.67 5.41
CA ASP A 282 5.22 -16.92 4.12
C ASP A 282 4.76 -15.61 3.49
N VAL A 283 5.10 -15.40 2.22
CA VAL A 283 4.89 -14.13 1.51
C VAL A 283 3.93 -14.36 0.35
N THR A 284 2.72 -13.83 0.48
CA THR A 284 1.70 -13.89 -0.57
C THR A 284 1.53 -12.54 -1.24
N ASP A 285 1.77 -12.48 -2.55
CA ASP A 285 1.66 -11.26 -3.37
C ASP A 285 0.35 -11.27 -4.15
N THR A 286 -0.44 -10.21 -4.00
CA THR A 286 -1.68 -9.98 -4.75
C THR A 286 -1.47 -8.83 -5.73
N PHE A 287 -1.34 -9.18 -7.01
CA PHE A 287 -1.11 -8.23 -8.09
C PHE A 287 -2.35 -8.08 -8.99
N LYS A 288 -2.70 -6.84 -9.33
CA LYS A 288 -3.91 -6.51 -10.10
C LYS A 288 -3.63 -5.43 -11.15
N ASP A 289 -4.43 -5.40 -12.20
CA ASP A 289 -4.55 -4.22 -13.06
C ASP A 289 -5.35 -3.12 -12.34
N ALA A 290 -5.35 -1.90 -12.88
CA ALA A 290 -6.11 -0.76 -12.34
C ALA A 290 -7.64 -0.97 -12.36
N SER A 291 -8.15 -1.90 -13.16
CA SER A 291 -9.54 -2.35 -13.15
C SER A 291 -9.86 -3.37 -12.03
N GLY A 292 -8.85 -3.80 -11.28
CA GLY A 292 -8.98 -4.72 -10.14
C GLY A 292 -8.94 -6.21 -10.50
N ASN A 293 -8.64 -6.57 -11.74
CA ASN A 293 -8.49 -7.96 -12.15
C ASN A 293 -7.13 -8.51 -11.69
N SER A 294 -7.13 -9.70 -11.10
CA SER A 294 -5.88 -10.37 -10.71
C SER A 294 -5.06 -10.77 -11.93
N ILE A 295 -3.80 -10.35 -11.94
CA ILE A 295 -2.80 -10.67 -12.94
C ILE A 295 -1.55 -11.25 -12.26
N ALA A 296 -0.66 -11.87 -13.02
CA ALA A 296 0.57 -12.46 -12.47
C ALA A 296 1.75 -11.50 -12.61
N LEU A 297 2.58 -11.42 -11.56
CA LEU A 297 3.90 -10.80 -11.67
C LEU A 297 4.75 -11.52 -12.71
N SER A 298 5.60 -10.77 -13.43
CA SER A 298 6.58 -11.38 -14.34
C SER A 298 7.67 -12.12 -13.56
N THR A 299 8.03 -11.56 -12.40
CA THR A 299 8.94 -12.14 -11.42
C THR A 299 8.25 -12.11 -10.05
N PRO A 300 7.88 -13.27 -9.46
CA PRO A 300 7.27 -13.31 -8.14
C PRO A 300 8.26 -12.81 -7.05
N PRO A 301 7.81 -12.62 -5.80
CA PRO A 301 8.72 -12.33 -4.69
C PRO A 301 9.83 -13.38 -4.59
N ASN A 302 11.07 -12.91 -4.52
CA ASN A 302 12.26 -13.73 -4.31
C ASN A 302 13.08 -13.14 -3.17
N PHE A 303 13.48 -13.97 -2.20
CA PHE A 303 14.33 -13.55 -1.10
C PHE A 303 15.69 -13.08 -1.60
N LEU A 304 16.11 -11.90 -1.16
CA LEU A 304 17.39 -11.30 -1.52
C LEU A 304 18.39 -11.36 -0.36
N SER A 305 17.99 -10.87 0.81
CA SER A 305 18.90 -10.74 1.96
C SER A 305 18.16 -10.54 3.28
N SER A 306 18.89 -10.70 4.38
CA SER A 306 18.45 -10.35 5.74
C SER A 306 19.53 -9.53 6.45
N THR A 307 19.16 -8.56 7.29
CA THR A 307 20.11 -7.65 7.93
C THR A 307 20.99 -8.31 9.00
N MET A 308 20.55 -9.42 9.59
CA MET A 308 21.30 -10.18 10.60
C MET A 308 21.76 -11.57 10.10
N GLY A 309 21.51 -11.89 8.82
CA GLY A 309 22.02 -13.09 8.17
C GLY A 309 21.20 -14.35 8.44
N SER A 310 19.97 -14.23 8.94
CA SER A 310 19.03 -15.35 9.00
C SER A 310 18.72 -15.90 7.61
N LEU A 311 18.45 -17.20 7.54
CA LEU A 311 17.96 -17.84 6.32
C LEU A 311 16.52 -17.36 6.01
N GLU A 312 16.12 -17.48 4.75
CA GLU A 312 14.74 -17.24 4.31
C GLU A 312 13.74 -18.00 5.20
N GLY A 313 12.65 -17.34 5.57
CA GLY A 313 11.65 -17.90 6.48
C GLY A 313 11.97 -17.73 7.97
N THR A 314 13.08 -17.11 8.37
CA THR A 314 13.37 -16.80 9.79
C THR A 314 13.73 -15.33 9.96
N LEU A 315 13.16 -14.69 10.98
CA LEU A 315 13.48 -13.32 11.37
C LEU A 315 13.74 -13.23 12.88
N LEU A 316 14.94 -12.80 13.24
CA LEU A 316 15.28 -12.42 14.61
C LEU A 316 14.65 -11.06 14.97
N PRO A 317 14.49 -10.74 16.26
CA PRO A 317 14.01 -9.42 16.68
C PRO A 317 14.85 -8.28 16.09
N ASN A 318 14.20 -7.27 15.50
CA ASN A 318 14.79 -6.13 14.77
C ASN A 318 15.53 -6.51 13.47
N GLU A 319 15.39 -7.74 12.99
CA GLU A 319 15.91 -8.14 11.68
C GLU A 319 14.95 -7.73 10.57
N VAL A 320 15.51 -7.34 9.42
CA VAL A 320 14.75 -7.03 8.21
C VAL A 320 15.14 -8.00 7.12
N ALA A 321 14.18 -8.75 6.59
CA ALA A 321 14.32 -9.51 5.35
C ALA A 321 13.89 -8.64 4.16
N THR A 322 14.62 -8.74 3.06
CA THR A 322 14.35 -8.02 1.81
C THR A 322 14.06 -9.02 0.71
N TYR A 323 12.96 -8.82 0.00
CA TYR A 323 12.56 -9.56 -1.19
C TYR A 323 12.44 -8.59 -2.37
N THR A 324 12.64 -9.12 -3.57
CA THR A 324 12.41 -8.39 -4.83
C THR A 324 11.34 -9.08 -5.65
N ALA A 325 10.48 -8.30 -6.28
CA ALA A 325 9.50 -8.75 -7.26
C ALA A 325 9.48 -7.78 -8.45
N GLY A 326 8.90 -8.16 -9.57
CA GLY A 326 8.84 -7.26 -10.73
C GLY A 326 7.83 -7.66 -11.79
N HIS A 327 7.43 -6.70 -12.59
CA HIS A 327 6.50 -6.92 -13.69
C HIS A 327 6.86 -6.06 -14.92
N VAL A 328 6.75 -6.67 -16.10
CA VAL A 328 6.92 -5.99 -17.38
C VAL A 328 5.53 -5.63 -17.92
N LEU A 329 5.29 -4.34 -18.10
CA LEU A 329 3.99 -3.81 -18.48
C LEU A 329 3.55 -4.28 -19.86
N THR A 330 2.26 -4.61 -19.97
CA THR A 330 1.59 -4.92 -21.22
C THR A 330 0.75 -3.74 -21.70
N THR A 331 0.41 -3.71 -22.99
CA THR A 331 -0.51 -2.71 -23.55
C THR A 331 -1.88 -2.75 -22.85
N ASN A 332 -2.30 -3.91 -22.35
CA ASN A 332 -3.59 -4.01 -21.65
C ASN A 332 -3.56 -3.24 -20.33
N GLU A 333 -2.54 -3.43 -19.50
CA GLU A 333 -2.42 -2.71 -18.22
C GLU A 333 -2.29 -1.20 -18.41
N ILE A 334 -1.54 -0.76 -19.44
CA ILE A 334 -1.44 0.67 -19.77
C ILE A 334 -2.81 1.24 -20.17
N ASN A 335 -3.57 0.53 -21.00
CA ASN A 335 -4.91 0.96 -21.41
C ASN A 335 -5.94 0.90 -20.27
N GLU A 336 -5.75 0.02 -19.27
CA GLU A 336 -6.58 -0.03 -18.07
C GLU A 336 -6.16 1.04 -17.04
N GLY A 337 -5.05 1.74 -17.26
CA GLY A 337 -4.59 2.87 -16.44
C GLY A 337 -3.58 2.52 -15.36
N GLY A 338 -3.01 1.32 -15.36
CA GLY A 338 -1.91 0.94 -14.45
C GLY A 338 -2.04 -0.41 -13.76
N VAL A 339 -1.26 -0.56 -12.70
CA VAL A 339 -1.17 -1.78 -11.88
C VAL A 339 -1.12 -1.46 -10.39
N ILE A 340 -1.66 -2.38 -9.58
CA ILE A 340 -1.86 -2.27 -8.13
C ILE A 340 -1.23 -3.50 -7.48
N ASN A 341 -0.44 -3.31 -6.43
CA ASN A 341 0.28 -4.41 -5.79
C ASN A 341 0.21 -4.36 -4.27
N GLN A 342 -0.04 -5.50 -3.61
CA GLN A 342 -0.03 -5.62 -2.16
C GLN A 342 0.47 -6.99 -1.73
N VAL A 343 1.23 -7.04 -0.63
CA VAL A 343 1.75 -8.27 -0.04
C VAL A 343 1.07 -8.53 1.29
N SER A 344 0.77 -9.79 1.59
CA SER A 344 0.37 -10.25 2.91
C SER A 344 1.38 -11.28 3.39
N VAL A 345 1.80 -11.14 4.64
CA VAL A 345 2.80 -12.00 5.26
C VAL A 345 2.19 -12.67 6.47
N PHE A 346 2.43 -13.97 6.60
CA PHE A 346 2.13 -14.75 7.81
C PHE A 346 3.43 -15.35 8.33
N ALA A 347 3.54 -15.49 9.64
CA ALA A 347 4.68 -16.13 10.30
C ALA A 347 4.24 -16.86 11.58
N ASP A 348 5.05 -17.82 11.97
CA ASP A 348 4.90 -18.60 13.21
C ASP A 348 5.64 -17.89 14.34
N SER A 349 4.92 -17.59 15.43
CA SER A 349 5.51 -17.20 16.70
C SER A 349 5.61 -18.39 17.67
N PRO A 350 6.15 -18.20 18.89
CA PRO A 350 6.07 -19.24 19.92
C PRO A 350 4.64 -19.65 20.30
N TYR A 351 3.64 -18.80 20.06
CA TYR A 351 2.26 -19.06 20.43
C TYR A 351 1.56 -20.04 19.46
N GLY A 352 2.01 -20.13 18.21
CA GLY A 352 1.47 -21.05 17.22
C GLY A 352 1.84 -20.71 15.78
N PRO A 353 1.33 -21.52 14.83
CA PRO A 353 1.54 -21.28 13.42
C PRO A 353 0.64 -20.16 12.87
N ASP A 354 1.14 -19.42 11.89
CA ASP A 354 0.44 -18.34 11.16
C ASP A 354 -0.30 -17.34 12.08
N ASP A 355 0.29 -17.02 13.24
CA ASP A 355 -0.35 -16.19 14.28
C ASP A 355 0.23 -14.78 14.39
N THR A 356 1.23 -14.48 13.56
CA THR A 356 1.82 -13.17 13.39
C THR A 356 1.71 -12.79 11.92
N ASP A 357 0.94 -11.76 11.62
CA ASP A 357 0.61 -11.37 10.25
C ASP A 357 0.66 -9.86 10.06
N ASP A 358 0.93 -9.46 8.82
CA ASP A 358 0.81 -8.08 8.39
C ASP A 358 0.54 -7.97 6.87
N ILE A 359 0.02 -6.83 6.44
CA ILE A 359 -0.24 -6.47 5.05
C ILE A 359 0.62 -5.27 4.69
N SER A 360 1.27 -5.29 3.53
CA SER A 360 2.20 -4.22 3.17
C SER A 360 1.57 -2.85 3.12
N ASP A 361 2.34 -1.84 3.51
CA ASP A 361 2.17 -0.44 3.07
C ASP A 361 3.03 -0.13 1.83
N ASP A 362 2.86 1.06 1.24
CA ASP A 362 3.68 1.52 0.10
C ASP A 362 4.96 2.28 0.50
N GLY A 363 5.13 2.55 1.80
CA GLY A 363 6.22 3.31 2.39
C GLY A 363 6.13 4.84 2.24
N ASP A 364 5.01 5.39 1.76
CA ASP A 364 4.73 6.83 1.66
C ASP A 364 3.69 7.29 2.71
N ASP A 365 4.18 7.59 3.92
CA ASP A 365 3.37 8.16 5.01
C ASP A 365 2.72 9.54 4.71
N THR A 366 2.98 10.13 3.54
CA THR A 366 2.49 11.48 3.20
C THR A 366 1.13 11.50 2.51
N ASP A 367 0.64 10.35 2.05
CA ASP A 367 -0.61 10.22 1.31
C ASP A 367 -1.86 10.18 2.22
N GLY A 368 -1.65 10.10 3.53
CA GLY A 368 -2.70 10.12 4.56
C GLY A 368 -3.00 8.75 5.16
N ASN A 369 -2.30 7.70 4.73
CA ASN A 369 -2.25 6.41 5.41
C ASN A 369 -0.91 6.23 6.15
N LEU A 370 -0.95 5.56 7.29
CA LEU A 370 0.23 5.26 8.13
C LEU A 370 0.29 3.78 8.52
N LEU A 371 -0.58 2.99 7.88
CA LEU A 371 -0.78 1.57 8.09
C LEU A 371 -0.77 0.96 6.68
N ASN A 372 -1.71 0.09 6.36
CA ASN A 372 -1.61 -0.78 5.19
C ASN A 372 -2.39 -0.19 3.99
N ASP A 373 -1.75 -0.11 2.82
CA ASP A 373 -2.33 0.24 1.51
C ASP A 373 -1.63 -0.47 0.35
N THR A 374 -2.00 -0.09 -0.87
CA THR A 374 -1.52 -0.70 -2.10
C THR A 374 -0.39 0.13 -2.70
N THR A 375 0.66 -0.55 -3.16
CA THR A 375 1.73 0.07 -3.93
C THR A 375 1.28 0.21 -5.39
N ASP A 376 0.88 1.44 -5.76
CA ASP A 376 0.20 1.68 -7.03
C ASP A 376 1.10 2.36 -8.08
N SER A 377 0.92 1.96 -9.33
CA SER A 377 1.56 2.59 -10.50
C SER A 377 0.50 2.88 -11.56
N PHE A 378 -0.02 4.10 -11.53
CA PHE A 378 -1.05 4.58 -12.46
C PHE A 378 -0.49 5.39 -13.62
N PHE A 379 -1.23 5.39 -14.73
CA PHE A 379 -0.91 6.08 -15.97
C PHE A 379 -2.14 6.80 -16.53
N PRO A 380 -1.94 7.89 -17.29
CA PRO A 380 -3.03 8.50 -18.05
C PRO A 380 -3.48 7.59 -19.21
N VAL A 381 -4.78 7.62 -19.50
CA VAL A 381 -5.46 6.87 -20.56
C VAL A 381 -6.25 7.83 -21.46
N PRO A 382 -5.60 8.53 -22.40
CA PRO A 382 -6.30 9.31 -23.41
C PRO A 382 -6.95 8.40 -24.44
N LEU A 383 -8.14 8.77 -24.91
CA LEU A 383 -8.89 8.04 -25.91
C LEU A 383 -8.91 8.79 -27.24
N ASN A 384 -8.97 8.05 -28.34
CA ASN A 384 -9.02 8.68 -29.67
C ASN A 384 -10.33 9.44 -29.87
N ASP A 385 -10.22 10.63 -30.48
CA ASP A 385 -11.35 11.50 -30.75
C ASP A 385 -11.66 11.59 -32.23
N ALA A 386 -12.86 12.08 -32.54
CA ALA A 386 -13.28 12.39 -33.90
C ALA A 386 -14.03 13.72 -33.95
N ALA A 387 -13.75 14.50 -34.99
CA ALA A 387 -14.46 15.74 -35.27
C ALA A 387 -14.84 15.84 -36.74
N THR A 388 -15.94 16.55 -37.02
CA THR A 388 -16.33 16.93 -38.37
C THR A 388 -16.45 18.43 -38.46
N VAL A 389 -15.97 19.03 -39.55
CA VAL A 389 -16.03 20.47 -39.74
C VAL A 389 -16.36 20.83 -41.18
N GLU A 390 -17.16 21.87 -41.33
CA GLU A 390 -17.51 22.40 -42.65
C GLU A 390 -16.26 23.02 -43.29
N LYS A 391 -16.14 22.85 -44.61
CA LYS A 391 -15.12 23.48 -45.43
C LYS A 391 -14.96 24.95 -45.07
N ASN A 392 -13.71 25.37 -44.85
CA ASN A 392 -13.32 26.74 -44.50
C ASN A 392 -13.82 27.26 -43.13
N ASN A 393 -14.47 26.43 -42.30
CA ASN A 393 -14.83 26.75 -40.92
C ASN A 393 -13.87 26.09 -39.93
N SER A 394 -13.89 26.55 -38.68
CA SER A 394 -13.12 25.95 -37.58
C SER A 394 -14.02 25.14 -36.65
N VAL A 395 -13.43 24.21 -35.91
CA VAL A 395 -14.11 23.39 -34.90
C VAL A 395 -13.27 23.32 -33.63
N ASP A 396 -13.95 23.42 -32.47
CA ASP A 396 -13.36 23.17 -31.16
C ASP A 396 -13.60 21.70 -30.78
N ILE A 397 -12.54 21.02 -30.35
CA ILE A 397 -12.50 19.59 -30.09
C ILE A 397 -12.14 19.38 -28.62
N LEU A 398 -13.17 19.05 -27.83
CA LEU A 398 -13.08 18.82 -26.38
C LEU A 398 -12.57 17.39 -26.09
N VAL A 399 -11.28 17.16 -26.31
CA VAL A 399 -10.65 15.82 -26.20
C VAL A 399 -10.69 15.25 -24.78
N THR A 400 -10.56 16.11 -23.77
CA THR A 400 -10.46 15.71 -22.36
C THR A 400 -11.76 15.13 -21.77
N ASN A 401 -12.90 15.25 -22.47
CA ASN A 401 -14.19 14.75 -21.98
C ASN A 401 -14.23 13.22 -21.79
N ASN A 402 -13.40 12.49 -22.53
CA ASN A 402 -13.31 11.03 -22.52
C ASN A 402 -11.91 10.52 -22.19
N ASP A 403 -11.05 11.39 -21.67
CA ASP A 403 -9.71 11.01 -21.26
C ASP A 403 -9.66 10.83 -19.74
N ASP A 404 -8.83 9.89 -19.30
CA ASP A 404 -8.52 9.70 -17.89
C ASP A 404 -7.05 10.10 -17.63
N PHE A 405 -6.80 10.93 -16.62
CA PHE A 405 -5.44 11.25 -16.20
C PHE A 405 -4.84 10.19 -15.26
N GLY A 406 -5.57 9.10 -15.02
CA GLY A 406 -5.19 7.99 -14.16
C GLY A 406 -5.40 8.29 -12.68
N GLY A 407 -5.11 7.31 -11.81
CA GLY A 407 -5.27 7.44 -10.36
C GLY A 407 -4.40 8.53 -9.71
N ASN A 408 -3.39 9.05 -10.43
CA ASN A 408 -2.55 10.17 -9.97
C ASN A 408 -3.23 11.54 -10.17
N GLY A 409 -4.28 11.61 -11.01
CA GLY A 409 -4.89 12.86 -11.45
C GLY A 409 -4.01 13.67 -12.42
N PRO A 410 -4.53 14.78 -12.97
CA PRO A 410 -3.81 15.61 -13.93
C PRO A 410 -2.61 16.32 -13.29
N ASN A 411 -1.57 16.60 -14.08
CA ASN A 411 -0.58 17.60 -13.67
C ASN A 411 -1.16 19.02 -13.72
N SER A 412 -0.36 20.01 -13.31
CA SER A 412 -0.72 21.41 -13.39
C SER A 412 -0.37 22.07 -14.74
N GLY A 413 -0.03 21.30 -15.77
CA GLY A 413 0.37 21.80 -17.09
C GLY A 413 -0.70 21.48 -18.13
N ALA A 414 -0.75 22.25 -19.21
CA ALA A 414 -1.75 22.06 -20.25
C ALA A 414 -1.55 20.76 -21.05
N ILE A 415 -2.63 20.25 -21.67
CA ILE A 415 -2.51 19.21 -22.71
C ILE A 415 -1.70 19.75 -23.90
N PHE A 416 -1.08 18.88 -24.71
CA PHE A 416 -0.13 19.35 -25.73
C PHE A 416 -0.23 18.60 -27.06
N ILE A 417 0.20 19.29 -28.13
CA ILE A 417 0.25 18.73 -29.48
C ILE A 417 1.54 17.94 -29.65
N VAL A 418 1.43 16.67 -30.00
CA VAL A 418 2.56 15.76 -30.28
C VAL A 418 2.93 15.82 -31.76
N SER A 419 1.93 15.82 -32.65
CA SER A 419 2.13 15.99 -34.09
C SER A 419 1.03 16.85 -34.69
N THR A 420 1.38 17.70 -35.65
CA THR A 420 0.45 18.63 -36.29
C THR A 420 -0.28 17.97 -37.47
N PRO A 421 -1.50 18.43 -37.80
CA PRO A 421 -2.22 17.98 -38.99
C PRO A 421 -1.50 18.38 -40.28
N THR A 422 -1.78 17.67 -41.38
CA THR A 422 -1.12 17.90 -42.68
C THR A 422 -1.84 18.94 -43.53
N ASN A 423 -3.16 19.06 -43.39
CA ASN A 423 -4.02 19.88 -44.23
C ASN A 423 -4.81 20.94 -43.45
N GLY A 424 -4.26 21.40 -42.33
CA GLY A 424 -4.83 22.44 -41.50
C GLY A 424 -3.85 22.92 -40.44
N SER A 425 -4.36 23.73 -39.50
CA SER A 425 -3.65 24.16 -38.31
C SER A 425 -4.47 23.81 -37.07
N VAL A 426 -3.79 23.43 -36.00
CA VAL A 426 -4.38 23.19 -34.69
C VAL A 426 -3.73 24.12 -33.67
N SER A 427 -4.53 24.67 -32.77
CA SER A 427 -4.07 25.46 -31.62
C SER A 427 -4.72 24.97 -30.34
N LEU A 428 -3.94 24.90 -29.27
CA LEU A 428 -4.43 24.65 -27.92
C LEU A 428 -5.18 25.86 -27.38
N ASN A 429 -6.27 25.62 -26.66
CA ASN A 429 -7.02 26.59 -25.88
C ASN A 429 -7.14 26.08 -24.44
N GLU A 430 -6.58 26.82 -23.50
CA GLU A 430 -6.57 26.46 -22.07
C GLU A 430 -7.85 26.90 -21.32
N ASN A 431 -8.89 27.35 -22.04
CA ASN A 431 -10.16 27.82 -21.50
C ASN A 431 -10.08 28.85 -20.34
N GLY A 432 -8.94 29.55 -20.22
CA GLY A 432 -8.66 30.53 -19.16
C GLY A 432 -8.09 29.94 -17.87
N SER A 433 -7.62 28.69 -17.90
CA SER A 433 -7.34 27.80 -16.79
C SER A 433 -5.95 27.14 -16.95
N ALA A 434 -4.89 27.95 -16.79
CA ALA A 434 -3.50 27.52 -17.08
C ALA A 434 -2.94 26.41 -16.17
N THR A 435 -3.68 25.97 -15.14
CA THR A 435 -3.24 24.96 -14.16
C THR A 435 -4.19 23.78 -14.03
N ASP A 436 -5.26 23.74 -14.82
CA ASP A 436 -6.22 22.63 -14.81
C ASP A 436 -6.43 22.17 -16.25
N PRO A 437 -5.66 21.17 -16.71
CA PRO A 437 -5.74 20.71 -18.10
C PRO A 437 -7.06 20.01 -18.46
N GLN A 438 -7.97 19.80 -17.50
CA GLN A 438 -9.21 19.06 -17.76
C GLN A 438 -10.20 19.86 -18.61
N ASP A 439 -10.12 21.19 -18.63
CA ASP A 439 -10.99 22.05 -19.45
C ASP A 439 -10.32 22.55 -20.75
N ASP A 440 -9.09 22.10 -21.01
CA ASP A 440 -8.36 22.37 -22.24
C ASP A 440 -9.03 21.72 -23.46
N TYR A 441 -8.91 22.37 -24.61
CA TYR A 441 -9.38 21.82 -25.89
C TYR A 441 -8.54 22.30 -27.06
N PHE A 442 -8.72 21.66 -28.21
CA PHE A 442 -8.04 22.04 -29.45
C PHE A 442 -9.00 22.71 -30.42
N SER A 443 -8.60 23.87 -30.97
CA SER A 443 -9.27 24.49 -32.11
C SER A 443 -8.55 24.10 -33.40
N TYR A 444 -9.27 23.47 -34.33
CA TYR A 444 -8.76 23.11 -35.64
C TYR A 444 -9.35 23.99 -36.75
N THR A 445 -8.48 24.47 -37.64
CA THR A 445 -8.84 25.21 -38.86
C THR A 445 -8.24 24.49 -40.08
N PRO A 446 -9.06 23.99 -41.02
CA PRO A 446 -8.56 23.38 -42.25
C PRO A 446 -7.89 24.42 -43.15
N SER A 447 -6.97 23.96 -44.00
CA SER A 447 -6.43 24.78 -45.07
C SER A 447 -7.55 25.24 -46.00
N THR A 448 -7.43 26.46 -46.53
CA THR A 448 -8.43 27.01 -47.45
C THR A 448 -8.65 26.05 -48.61
N ASP A 449 -9.93 25.79 -48.88
CA ASP A 449 -10.42 24.89 -49.91
C ASP A 449 -10.07 23.40 -49.78
N PHE A 450 -9.47 22.98 -48.66
CA PHE A 450 -9.19 21.56 -48.41
C PHE A 450 -10.47 20.76 -48.18
N ILE A 451 -10.54 19.59 -48.82
CA ILE A 451 -11.55 18.55 -48.62
C ILE A 451 -10.82 17.22 -48.48
N GLY A 452 -11.11 16.49 -47.41
CA GLY A 452 -10.50 15.20 -47.13
C GLY A 452 -10.53 14.88 -45.64
N ALA A 453 -9.79 13.83 -45.27
CA ALA A 453 -9.48 13.53 -43.89
C ALA A 453 -8.18 14.21 -43.46
N ASP A 454 -8.11 14.60 -42.20
CA ASP A 454 -6.89 15.07 -41.55
C ASP A 454 -6.80 14.47 -40.14
N SER A 455 -5.64 14.56 -39.50
CA SER A 455 -5.46 14.01 -38.16
C SER A 455 -4.29 14.67 -37.45
N PHE A 456 -4.36 14.75 -36.13
CA PHE A 456 -3.24 15.16 -35.29
C PHE A 456 -3.16 14.27 -34.04
N ILE A 457 -2.00 14.24 -33.39
CA ILE A 457 -1.78 13.48 -32.15
C ILE A 457 -1.59 14.48 -31.02
N TYR A 458 -2.25 14.25 -29.89
CA TYR A 458 -2.08 15.01 -28.67
C TYR A 458 -1.62 14.10 -27.53
N GLY A 459 -1.15 14.72 -26.45
CA GLY A 459 -0.76 14.03 -25.23
C GLY A 459 -1.32 14.71 -23.99
N ILE A 460 -1.56 13.89 -22.98
CA ILE A 460 -1.92 14.31 -21.62
C ILE A 460 -0.84 13.84 -20.64
N THR A 461 -0.73 14.50 -19.49
CA THR A 461 0.28 14.19 -18.46
C THR A 461 -0.35 14.15 -17.09
N ASP A 462 -0.04 13.10 -16.32
CA ASP A 462 -0.52 12.96 -14.95
C ASP A 462 0.36 13.69 -13.93
N ALA A 463 -0.09 13.76 -12.67
CA ALA A 463 0.61 14.47 -11.60
C ALA A 463 2.01 13.92 -11.27
N ARG A 464 2.31 12.66 -11.62
CA ARG A 464 3.63 12.04 -11.47
C ARG A 464 4.54 12.29 -12.68
N GLY A 465 4.01 12.91 -13.74
CA GLY A 465 4.74 13.28 -14.95
C GLY A 465 4.71 12.22 -16.04
N TYR A 466 3.92 11.16 -15.89
CA TYR A 466 3.75 10.15 -16.93
C TYR A 466 2.86 10.66 -18.04
N THR A 467 3.20 10.31 -19.27
CA THR A 467 2.54 10.84 -20.48
C THR A 467 1.99 9.73 -21.33
N GLN A 468 0.81 9.94 -21.90
CA GLN A 468 0.25 9.05 -22.91
C GLN A 468 -0.43 9.86 -24.02
N TYR A 469 -0.54 9.26 -25.22
CA TYR A 469 -0.99 9.94 -26.44
C TYR A 469 -2.24 9.32 -27.05
N ALA A 470 -3.04 10.16 -27.72
CA ALA A 470 -4.19 9.75 -28.52
C ALA A 470 -4.28 10.56 -29.82
N THR A 471 -5.10 10.06 -30.76
CA THR A 471 -5.27 10.63 -32.09
C THR A 471 -6.64 11.27 -32.24
N VAL A 472 -6.66 12.48 -32.79
CA VAL A 472 -7.89 13.13 -33.27
C VAL A 472 -8.03 12.92 -34.77
N ASN A 473 -9.13 12.31 -35.20
CA ASN A 473 -9.46 12.12 -36.61
C ASN A 473 -10.47 13.17 -37.08
N ILE A 474 -10.16 13.88 -38.16
CA ILE A 474 -10.97 15.01 -38.65
C ILE A 474 -11.50 14.69 -40.03
N THR A 475 -12.82 14.85 -40.22
CA THR A 475 -13.46 14.69 -41.53
C THR A 475 -14.11 15.99 -41.99
N MET A 476 -13.70 16.46 -43.17
CA MET A 476 -14.29 17.65 -43.79
C MET A 476 -15.61 17.34 -44.50
N TYR A 477 -16.57 18.27 -44.42
CA TYR A 477 -17.80 18.23 -45.23
C TYR A 477 -18.11 19.60 -45.86
N THR A 478 -18.98 19.60 -46.88
CA THR A 478 -19.48 20.83 -47.53
C THR A 478 -20.99 20.89 -47.38
N CYS A 479 -21.53 22.05 -46.99
CA CYS A 479 -22.97 22.26 -47.08
C CYS A 479 -23.40 22.71 -48.49
N PRO A 480 -24.66 22.44 -48.87
CA PRO A 480 -25.17 22.89 -50.16
C PRO A 480 -25.06 24.41 -50.29
N ASN A 481 -24.65 24.88 -51.46
CA ASN A 481 -24.53 26.29 -51.77
C ASN A 481 -25.52 26.65 -52.89
N THR A 482 -26.56 27.43 -52.60
CA THR A 482 -27.49 27.93 -53.64
C THR A 482 -26.98 29.16 -54.38
N GLY A 483 -25.77 29.63 -54.07
CA GLY A 483 -25.21 30.86 -54.62
C GLY A 483 -25.83 32.12 -54.01
N ILE A 484 -25.71 33.23 -54.73
CA ILE A 484 -26.22 34.55 -54.35
C ILE A 484 -27.45 34.86 -55.22
N ASP A 485 -28.41 35.56 -54.62
CA ASP A 485 -29.62 36.05 -55.28
C ASP A 485 -29.34 36.72 -56.63
N GLY A 486 -30.25 36.46 -57.58
CA GLY A 486 -30.14 36.88 -58.97
C GLY A 486 -31.25 37.83 -59.40
N ILE A 487 -31.02 38.52 -60.52
CA ILE A 487 -32.06 39.28 -61.22
C ILE A 487 -32.10 38.79 -62.66
N LEU A 488 -33.28 38.35 -63.11
CA LEU A 488 -33.54 37.99 -64.50
C LEU A 488 -34.35 39.12 -65.15
N ASN A 489 -33.75 39.81 -66.13
CA ASN A 489 -34.45 40.82 -66.91
C ASN A 489 -35.00 40.19 -68.20
N ILE A 490 -36.30 40.35 -68.45
CA ILE A 490 -36.99 39.87 -69.65
C ILE A 490 -37.79 40.99 -70.30
N CYS A 491 -38.14 40.87 -71.59
CA CYS A 491 -39.08 41.81 -72.20
C CYS A 491 -40.53 41.42 -71.89
N LEU A 492 -41.42 42.42 -71.93
CA LEU A 492 -42.85 42.22 -71.70
C LEU A 492 -43.43 41.13 -72.61
N GLY A 493 -43.95 40.06 -72.00
CA GLY A 493 -44.55 38.91 -72.67
C GLY A 493 -43.58 37.78 -73.02
N ASP A 494 -42.30 37.88 -72.70
CA ASP A 494 -41.33 36.80 -72.90
C ASP A 494 -41.54 35.67 -71.88
N SER A 495 -41.34 34.43 -72.32
CA SER A 495 -41.29 33.26 -71.43
C SER A 495 -39.84 32.93 -71.06
N PHE A 496 -39.61 32.48 -69.83
CA PHE A 496 -38.32 31.98 -69.36
C PHE A 496 -38.47 30.56 -68.76
N GLU A 497 -37.35 29.87 -68.62
CA GLU A 497 -37.26 28.53 -68.02
C GLU A 497 -36.44 28.55 -66.71
N ASN A 498 -36.48 27.45 -65.97
CA ASN A 498 -35.65 27.29 -64.76
C ASN A 498 -34.14 27.42 -65.04
N ALA A 499 -33.70 27.16 -66.28
CA ALA A 499 -32.31 27.35 -66.70
C ALA A 499 -31.93 28.84 -66.72
N ASP A 500 -32.83 29.73 -67.15
CA ASP A 500 -32.62 31.17 -67.16
C ASP A 500 -32.56 31.72 -65.72
N LEU A 501 -33.44 31.22 -64.84
CA LEU A 501 -33.40 31.52 -63.41
C LEU A 501 -32.06 31.09 -62.81
N PHE A 502 -31.63 29.85 -63.04
CA PHE A 502 -30.36 29.34 -62.48
C PHE A 502 -29.14 30.10 -63.01
N ALA A 503 -29.13 30.46 -64.30
CA ALA A 503 -28.04 31.26 -64.89
C ALA A 503 -27.94 32.68 -64.32
N SER A 504 -29.02 33.20 -63.73
CA SER A 504 -29.02 34.52 -63.10
C SER A 504 -28.46 34.53 -61.66
N LEU A 505 -28.32 33.36 -61.03
CA LEU A 505 -27.66 33.21 -59.74
C LEU A 505 -26.15 33.42 -59.88
N THR A 506 -25.52 33.99 -58.85
CA THR A 506 -24.05 34.16 -58.79
C THR A 506 -23.46 33.40 -57.59
N GLY A 507 -22.16 33.50 -57.31
CA GLY A 507 -21.58 32.84 -56.12
C GLY A 507 -21.43 31.31 -56.19
N ALA A 508 -21.34 30.75 -57.40
CA ALA A 508 -21.13 29.32 -57.67
C ALA A 508 -22.21 28.41 -57.05
N PRO A 509 -23.49 28.55 -57.48
CA PRO A 509 -24.57 27.70 -57.01
C PRO A 509 -24.35 26.23 -57.42
N ASP A 510 -24.60 25.30 -56.51
CA ASP A 510 -24.63 23.87 -56.79
C ASP A 510 -25.87 23.52 -57.62
N THR A 511 -25.76 22.50 -58.46
CA THR A 511 -26.88 21.97 -59.25
C THR A 511 -27.73 20.98 -58.46
N GLY A 512 -28.98 20.76 -58.88
CA GLY A 512 -29.85 19.69 -58.35
C GLY A 512 -30.89 20.13 -57.32
N GLY A 513 -30.98 21.42 -57.02
CA GLY A 513 -32.05 22.01 -56.20
C GLY A 513 -33.39 22.13 -56.93
N THR A 514 -34.40 22.57 -56.20
CA THR A 514 -35.78 22.76 -56.67
C THR A 514 -36.17 24.23 -56.71
N TRP A 515 -36.98 24.62 -57.69
CA TRP A 515 -37.53 25.97 -57.81
C TRP A 515 -38.96 26.06 -57.26
N THR A 516 -39.24 27.08 -56.47
CA THR A 516 -40.58 27.44 -56.00
C THR A 516 -40.93 28.84 -56.51
N ASN A 517 -42.09 29.01 -57.16
CA ASN A 517 -42.64 30.31 -57.52
C ASN A 517 -43.34 30.92 -56.29
N ASN A 518 -42.95 32.13 -55.90
CA ASN A 518 -43.48 32.80 -54.71
C ASN A 518 -44.75 33.64 -55.00
N PHE A 519 -45.17 33.73 -56.27
CA PHE A 519 -46.33 34.49 -56.75
C PHE A 519 -46.25 36.01 -56.55
N ASP A 520 -45.03 36.54 -56.48
CA ASP A 520 -44.70 37.96 -56.30
C ASP A 520 -43.50 38.40 -57.15
N ASP A 521 -43.40 37.85 -58.37
CA ASP A 521 -42.28 38.05 -59.31
C ASP A 521 -40.92 37.53 -58.82
N THR A 522 -40.91 36.74 -57.74
CA THR A 522 -39.70 36.07 -57.24
C THR A 522 -39.79 34.55 -57.27
N PHE A 523 -38.63 33.91 -57.45
CA PHE A 523 -38.48 32.46 -57.51
C PHE A 523 -37.39 32.01 -56.53
N THR A 524 -37.72 31.06 -55.66
CA THR A 524 -36.79 30.54 -54.65
C THR A 524 -36.15 29.25 -55.16
N TYR A 525 -34.82 29.24 -55.30
CA TYR A 525 -34.02 28.04 -55.49
C TYR A 525 -33.72 27.41 -54.13
N THR A 526 -33.93 26.11 -53.96
CA THR A 526 -33.70 25.41 -52.70
C THR A 526 -32.86 24.16 -52.90
N LEU A 527 -31.79 24.03 -52.14
CA LEU A 527 -31.03 22.78 -51.98
C LEU A 527 -31.30 22.20 -50.60
N THR A 528 -31.77 20.96 -50.56
CA THR A 528 -32.04 20.26 -49.29
C THR A 528 -30.74 19.90 -48.58
N ALA A 529 -30.65 20.22 -47.30
CA ALA A 529 -29.51 19.86 -46.47
C ALA A 529 -29.41 18.34 -46.29
N VAL A 530 -28.17 17.85 -46.30
CA VAL A 530 -27.83 16.48 -45.92
C VAL A 530 -26.92 16.55 -44.71
N ALA A 531 -27.19 15.72 -43.69
CA ALA A 531 -26.40 15.67 -42.47
C ALA A 531 -24.90 15.53 -42.81
N PRO A 532 -24.01 16.29 -42.13
CA PRO A 532 -24.25 17.06 -40.90
C PRO A 532 -24.85 18.47 -41.10
N CYS A 533 -25.13 18.91 -42.31
CA CYS A 533 -25.82 20.18 -42.55
C CYS A 533 -27.28 20.09 -42.10
N THR A 534 -27.77 21.12 -41.41
CA THR A 534 -29.10 21.13 -40.78
C THR A 534 -30.08 22.12 -41.42
N VAL A 535 -29.58 23.05 -42.22
CA VAL A 535 -30.37 24.13 -42.84
C VAL A 535 -30.27 24.02 -44.35
N ASN A 536 -31.42 23.98 -45.02
CA ASN A 536 -31.49 24.04 -46.48
C ASN A 536 -30.89 25.37 -46.97
N ALA A 537 -30.11 25.32 -48.04
CA ALA A 537 -29.65 26.54 -48.69
C ALA A 537 -30.75 27.05 -49.63
N THR A 538 -30.95 28.37 -49.64
CA THR A 538 -31.92 29.04 -50.50
C THR A 538 -31.37 30.32 -51.10
N SER A 539 -31.68 30.59 -52.37
CA SER A 539 -31.41 31.87 -53.03
C SER A 539 -32.62 32.28 -53.85
N ILE A 540 -32.80 33.58 -54.06
CA ILE A 540 -33.96 34.16 -54.73
C ILE A 540 -33.55 34.77 -56.07
N VAL A 541 -34.36 34.53 -57.11
CA VAL A 541 -34.29 35.27 -58.37
C VAL A 541 -35.49 36.16 -58.49
N THR A 542 -35.27 37.47 -58.66
CA THR A 542 -36.32 38.43 -59.01
C THR A 542 -36.40 38.56 -60.53
N VAL A 543 -37.59 38.34 -61.09
CA VAL A 543 -37.84 38.55 -62.51
C VAL A 543 -38.36 39.97 -62.70
N ILE A 544 -37.66 40.75 -63.52
CA ILE A 544 -38.06 42.11 -63.87
C ILE A 544 -38.43 42.13 -65.34
N GLU A 545 -39.69 42.45 -65.61
CA GLU A 545 -40.22 42.59 -66.94
C GLU A 545 -40.10 44.04 -67.39
N HIS A 546 -39.43 44.26 -68.52
CA HIS A 546 -39.25 45.58 -69.13
C HIS A 546 -40.13 45.73 -70.36
N ASP A 547 -40.77 46.88 -70.49
CA ASP A 547 -41.41 47.24 -71.75
C ASP A 547 -40.38 47.21 -72.89
N PRO A 548 -40.70 46.63 -74.05
CA PRO A 548 -39.82 46.68 -75.20
C PRO A 548 -39.55 48.15 -75.57
N PRO A 549 -38.31 48.50 -75.96
CA PRO A 549 -38.04 49.84 -76.46
C PRO A 549 -38.97 50.18 -77.62
N ASN A 550 -39.83 51.18 -77.43
CA ASN A 550 -40.73 51.67 -78.47
C ASN A 550 -40.05 52.81 -79.23
N ALA A 551 -39.68 52.57 -80.48
CA ALA A 551 -39.10 53.59 -81.37
C ALA A 551 -40.15 54.52 -82.02
N GLY A 552 -41.43 54.32 -81.71
CA GLY A 552 -42.55 54.87 -82.49
C GLY A 552 -42.74 54.14 -83.82
N GLY A 553 -43.83 54.46 -84.50
CA GLY A 553 -44.10 54.10 -85.89
C GLY A 553 -43.39 55.04 -86.87
N ASP A 554 -43.18 54.55 -88.09
CA ASP A 554 -42.48 55.27 -89.16
C ASP A 554 -43.14 56.61 -89.49
N GLY A 555 -42.31 57.65 -89.53
CA GLY A 555 -42.68 59.01 -89.92
C GLY A 555 -42.26 59.36 -91.34
N THR A 556 -42.98 60.27 -91.99
CA THR A 556 -42.54 60.86 -93.26
C THR A 556 -42.35 62.37 -93.10
N LEU A 557 -41.11 62.82 -93.22
CA LEU A 557 -40.77 64.24 -93.27
C LEU A 557 -40.81 64.72 -94.73
N ASN A 558 -41.83 65.49 -95.08
CA ASN A 558 -41.88 66.16 -96.38
C ASN A 558 -41.18 67.51 -96.29
N ILE A 559 -40.10 67.67 -97.04
CA ILE A 559 -39.36 68.93 -97.16
C ILE A 559 -39.41 69.46 -98.59
N CYS A 560 -39.24 70.77 -98.75
CA CYS A 560 -39.02 71.34 -100.07
C CYS A 560 -37.60 71.04 -100.55
N GLN A 561 -37.40 70.92 -101.87
CA GLN A 561 -36.09 70.65 -102.46
C GLN A 561 -35.08 71.74 -102.08
N GLY A 562 -34.03 71.36 -101.34
CA GLY A 562 -32.96 72.25 -100.88
C GLY A 562 -33.04 72.66 -99.41
N GLU A 563 -34.09 72.27 -98.68
CA GLU A 563 -34.17 72.48 -97.23
C GLU A 563 -33.27 71.51 -96.47
N THR A 564 -32.66 71.98 -95.39
CA THR A 564 -31.95 71.14 -94.43
C THR A 564 -32.86 70.85 -93.25
N PHE A 565 -32.86 69.62 -92.78
CA PHE A 565 -33.58 69.20 -91.58
C PHE A 565 -32.60 68.74 -90.50
N THR A 566 -33.09 68.64 -89.27
CA THR A 566 -32.36 68.18 -88.10
C THR A 566 -32.85 66.81 -87.64
N ASN A 567 -32.08 66.15 -86.75
CA ASN A 567 -32.55 64.93 -86.09
C ASN A 567 -33.83 65.17 -85.27
N ALA A 568 -34.04 66.40 -84.76
CA ALA A 568 -35.27 66.74 -84.06
C ALA A 568 -36.47 66.78 -85.01
N ASP A 569 -36.28 67.27 -86.24
CA ASP A 569 -37.34 67.28 -87.26
C ASP A 569 -37.74 65.87 -87.67
N LEU A 570 -36.77 64.97 -87.81
CA LEU A 570 -37.02 63.54 -88.06
C LEU A 570 -37.72 62.87 -86.88
N PHE A 571 -37.26 63.10 -85.65
CA PHE A 571 -37.86 62.52 -84.45
C PHE A 571 -39.32 62.97 -84.28
N ALA A 572 -39.63 64.23 -84.58
CA ALA A 572 -40.99 64.77 -84.53
C ALA A 572 -41.96 64.13 -85.55
N GLN A 573 -41.45 63.39 -86.54
CA GLN A 573 -42.31 62.67 -87.49
C GLN A 573 -42.65 61.24 -87.04
N LEU A 574 -41.92 60.67 -86.08
CA LEU A 574 -42.24 59.35 -85.54
C LEU A 574 -43.58 59.42 -84.81
N THR A 575 -44.44 58.41 -84.98
CA THR A 575 -45.81 58.41 -84.42
C THR A 575 -45.97 57.39 -83.31
N GLY A 576 -46.68 57.73 -82.23
CA GLY A 576 -46.82 56.84 -81.06
C GLY A 576 -45.74 57.16 -80.04
#